data_AF-A0AAU3UMU6-F1
#
_entry.id   AF-A0AAU3UMU6-F1
#
_cell.length_a   1.000
_cell.length_b   1.000
_cell.length_c   1.000
_cell.angle_alpha   90.00
_cell.angle_beta   90.00
_cell.angle_gamma   90.00
#
_symmetry.space_group_name_H-M   'P 1'
#
loop_
_entity.id
_entity.type
_entity.pdbx_description
1 polymer ?
#
loop_
_entity_poly.entity_id
_entity_poly.type
_entity_poly.pdbx_seq_one_letter_code
_entity_poly.pdbx_strand_id
1 'polypeptide(L)'
;MTERKPPGMPFESWIDQQVREATERGEFDDLPGKGKPIPHGAADEDWWLRNYLQREGLRADGLLPESIVLRREREDLLKSLPDIPTEREVRATVSNLNARIVEWLRFPSGPQVPIAPLQVEEVVETWRGQRTMVRANRTPVEAETPPQAGTHRPWWRRLFS
;
A
#
# COMPACT_ATOMS: atom_id res chain seq x y z
N MET A 1 -5.51 -30.92 18.68
CA MET A 1 -5.89 -30.36 19.99
C MET A 1 -4.72 -30.65 20.91
N THR A 2 -4.00 -29.64 21.42
CA THR A 2 -2.86 -29.89 22.31
C THR A 2 -3.37 -30.22 23.72
N GLU A 3 -2.93 -31.34 24.28
CA GLU A 3 -3.25 -31.71 25.65
C GLU A 3 -2.58 -30.73 26.63
N ARG A 4 -3.13 -30.61 27.85
CA ARG A 4 -2.54 -29.75 28.89
C ARG A 4 -1.57 -30.56 29.74
N LYS A 5 -0.55 -29.90 30.27
CA LYS A 5 0.42 -30.48 31.21
C LYS A 5 -0.29 -31.11 32.43
N PRO A 6 0.00 -32.38 32.78
CA PRO A 6 -0.47 -32.99 34.02
C PRO A 6 0.08 -32.29 35.27
N PRO A 7 -0.69 -32.23 36.38
CA PRO A 7 -0.19 -31.74 37.66
C PRO A 7 0.91 -32.65 38.21
N GLY A 8 1.96 -32.07 38.80
CA GLY A 8 3.09 -32.81 39.39
C GLY A 8 4.24 -33.16 38.44
N MET A 9 4.09 -32.94 37.13
CA MET A 9 5.15 -33.17 36.13
C MET A 9 5.94 -31.87 35.86
N PRO A 10 7.29 -31.91 35.78
CA PRO A 10 8.08 -30.76 35.36
C PRO A 10 7.82 -30.41 33.89
N PHE A 11 7.99 -29.14 33.53
CA PHE A 11 7.65 -28.63 32.19
C PHE A 11 8.51 -29.24 31.09
N GLU A 12 9.82 -29.36 31.32
CA GLU A 12 10.76 -30.02 30.39
C GLU A 12 10.33 -31.46 30.08
N SER A 13 10.08 -32.28 31.12
CA SER A 13 9.65 -33.68 30.96
C SER A 13 8.35 -33.85 30.17
N TRP A 14 7.40 -32.93 30.31
CA TRP A 14 6.15 -33.01 29.58
C TRP A 14 6.33 -32.63 28.10
N ILE A 15 7.12 -31.59 27.82
CA ILE A 15 7.45 -31.20 26.44
C ILE A 15 8.23 -32.30 25.74
N ASP A 16 9.24 -32.86 26.40
CA ASP A 16 10.06 -33.94 25.85
C ASP A 16 9.20 -35.16 25.49
N GLN A 17 8.22 -35.49 26.34
CA GLN A 17 7.26 -36.54 26.06
C GLN A 17 6.41 -36.23 24.82
N GLN A 18 5.87 -35.01 24.70
CA GLN A 18 5.07 -34.59 23.53
C GLN A 18 5.89 -34.62 22.24
N VAL A 19 7.15 -34.17 22.28
CA VAL A 19 8.06 -34.19 21.11
C VAL A 19 8.36 -35.62 20.69
N ARG A 20 8.65 -36.51 21.64
CA ARG A 20 8.91 -37.93 21.36
C ARG A 20 7.68 -38.60 20.73
N GLU A 21 6.51 -38.43 21.31
CA GLU A 21 5.27 -39.02 20.79
C GLU A 21 4.91 -38.47 19.40
N ALA A 22 5.08 -37.17 19.15
CA ALA A 22 4.88 -36.57 17.82
C ALA A 22 5.88 -37.11 16.79
N THR A 23 7.12 -37.38 17.22
CA THR A 23 8.14 -38.03 16.38
C THR A 23 7.77 -39.46 16.05
N GLU A 24 7.32 -40.25 17.03
CA GLU A 24 6.86 -41.64 16.83
C GLU A 24 5.65 -41.72 15.89
N ARG A 25 4.79 -40.70 15.89
CA ARG A 25 3.65 -40.58 14.95
C ARG A 25 4.04 -40.07 13.57
N GLY A 26 5.31 -39.71 13.34
CA GLY A 26 5.78 -39.17 12.08
C GLY A 26 5.26 -37.77 11.76
N GLU A 27 4.81 -36.99 12.75
CA GLU A 27 4.29 -35.63 12.50
C GLU A 27 5.37 -34.68 11.93
N PHE A 28 6.65 -35.02 12.12
CA PHE A 28 7.80 -34.30 11.55
C PHE A 28 8.28 -34.88 10.21
N ASP A 29 7.64 -35.94 9.69
CA ASP A 29 8.16 -36.65 8.52
C ASP A 29 7.92 -35.97 7.18
N ASP A 30 6.87 -35.17 7.04
CA ASP A 30 6.51 -34.47 5.81
C ASP A 30 6.31 -32.96 6.05
N LEU A 31 7.24 -32.35 6.80
CA LEU A 31 7.18 -30.92 7.05
C LEU A 31 7.34 -30.12 5.75
N PRO A 32 6.58 -29.01 5.59
CA PRO A 32 6.78 -28.09 4.48
C PRO A 32 8.23 -27.57 4.46
N GLY A 33 8.99 -27.92 3.43
CA GLY A 33 10.39 -27.51 3.30
C GLY A 33 11.42 -28.56 3.73
N LYS A 34 11.00 -29.74 4.22
CA LYS A 34 11.93 -30.84 4.53
C LYS A 34 12.76 -31.21 3.29
N GLY A 35 14.08 -31.19 3.44
CA GLY A 35 15.04 -31.49 2.36
C GLY A 35 15.18 -30.42 1.27
N LYS A 36 14.43 -29.31 1.35
CA LYS A 36 14.56 -28.18 0.41
C LYS A 36 15.66 -27.23 0.88
N PRO A 37 16.37 -26.54 -0.03
CA PRO A 37 17.32 -25.51 0.36
C PRO A 37 16.63 -24.39 1.16
N ILE A 38 17.34 -23.85 2.15
CA ILE A 38 16.85 -22.70 2.92
C ILE A 38 16.66 -21.53 1.95
N PRO A 39 15.49 -20.87 1.92
CA PRO A 39 15.24 -19.74 1.03
C PRO A 39 16.29 -18.63 1.22
N HIS A 40 16.73 -18.05 0.11
CA HIS A 40 17.63 -16.89 0.14
C HIS A 40 17.01 -15.75 0.98
N GLY A 41 17.80 -15.16 1.89
CA GLY A 41 17.34 -14.10 2.79
C GLY A 41 16.86 -14.57 4.17
N ALA A 42 16.89 -15.87 4.48
CA ALA A 42 16.56 -16.42 5.80
C ALA A 42 17.55 -16.11 6.93
N ALA A 43 18.69 -15.47 6.61
CA ALA A 43 19.65 -14.98 7.60
C ALA A 43 19.24 -13.64 8.24
N ASP A 44 18.18 -13.02 7.75
CA ASP A 44 17.63 -11.78 8.29
C ASP A 44 16.72 -12.11 9.47
N GLU A 45 16.90 -11.44 10.61
CA GLU A 45 16.14 -11.66 11.85
C GLU A 45 14.62 -11.58 11.62
N ASP A 46 14.19 -10.77 10.64
CA ASP A 46 12.78 -10.54 10.31
C ASP A 46 12.24 -11.45 9.20
N TRP A 47 13.00 -12.45 8.75
CA TRP A 47 12.55 -13.37 7.69
C TRP A 47 11.26 -14.11 8.04
N TRP A 48 11.15 -14.63 9.27
CA TRP A 48 9.97 -15.37 9.71
C TRP A 48 8.72 -14.47 9.77
N LEU A 49 8.89 -13.21 10.18
CA LEU A 49 7.82 -12.22 10.27
C LEU A 49 7.32 -11.83 8.87
N ARG A 50 8.23 -11.57 7.93
CA ARG A 50 7.89 -11.28 6.53
C ARG A 50 7.18 -12.45 5.86
N ASN A 51 7.64 -13.68 6.10
CA ASN A 51 7.00 -14.88 5.57
C ASN A 51 5.61 -15.09 6.18
N TYR A 52 5.44 -14.82 7.48
CA TYR A 52 4.13 -14.84 8.15
C TYR A 52 3.17 -13.80 7.54
N LEU A 53 3.61 -12.55 7.45
CA LEU A 53 2.85 -11.46 6.83
C LEU A 53 2.42 -11.80 5.40
N GLN A 54 3.35 -12.31 4.59
CA GLN A 54 3.08 -12.72 3.21
C GLN A 54 2.06 -13.86 3.15
N ARG A 55 2.18 -14.87 4.01
CA ARG A 55 1.24 -16.00 4.05
C ARG A 55 -0.16 -15.58 4.46
N GLU A 56 -0.28 -14.69 5.43
CA GLU A 56 -1.58 -14.19 5.91
C GLU A 56 -2.14 -13.03 5.05
N GLY A 57 -1.42 -12.62 3.98
CA GLY A 57 -1.81 -11.49 3.14
C GLY A 57 -1.81 -10.14 3.86
N LEU A 58 -1.14 -10.06 5.01
CA LEU A 58 -1.06 -8.87 5.84
C LEU A 58 0.01 -7.94 5.26
N ARG A 59 -0.35 -6.69 5.00
CA ARG A 59 0.64 -5.66 4.71
C ARG A 59 1.42 -5.34 5.99
N ALA A 60 2.72 -5.12 5.87
CA ALA A 60 3.56 -4.70 7.00
C ALA A 60 3.01 -3.45 7.69
N ASP A 61 2.29 -2.58 6.95
CA ASP A 61 1.60 -1.41 7.50
C ASP A 61 0.56 -1.76 8.57
N GLY A 62 -0.05 -2.96 8.52
CA GLY A 62 -1.01 -3.42 9.53
C GLY A 62 -0.38 -3.83 10.87
N LEU A 63 0.96 -3.90 10.94
CA LEU A 63 1.70 -4.10 12.19
C LEU A 63 2.37 -2.83 12.70
N LEU A 64 2.34 -1.74 11.93
CA LEU A 64 2.94 -0.49 12.35
C LEU A 64 2.04 0.19 13.41
N PRO A 65 2.63 0.85 14.41
CA PRO A 65 1.87 1.73 15.29
C PRO A 65 1.13 2.78 14.48
N GLU A 66 -0.09 3.13 14.89
CA GLU A 66 -0.95 4.10 14.19
C GLU A 66 -0.23 5.43 13.91
N SER A 67 0.66 5.86 14.81
CA SER A 67 1.46 7.08 14.61
C SER A 67 2.36 7.01 13.38
N ILE A 68 2.98 5.87 13.09
CA ILE A 68 3.83 5.69 11.91
C ILE A 68 2.98 5.64 10.64
N VAL A 69 1.83 4.95 10.71
CA VAL A 69 0.88 4.87 9.61
C VAL A 69 0.37 6.25 9.23
N LEU A 70 -0.13 7.04 10.19
CA LEU A 70 -0.64 8.39 9.94
C LEU A 70 0.43 9.35 9.40
N ARG A 71 1.67 9.23 9.88
CA ARG A 71 2.79 10.03 9.35
C ARG A 71 3.02 9.71 7.88
N ARG A 72 3.13 8.42 7.56
CA ARG A 72 3.37 7.94 6.19
C ARG A 72 2.23 8.34 5.26
N GLU A 73 0.99 8.13 5.66
CA GLU A 73 -0.18 8.53 4.87
C GLU A 73 -0.20 10.03 4.59
N ARG A 74 0.20 10.87 5.54
CA ARG A 74 0.34 12.32 5.33
C ARG A 74 1.38 12.63 4.26
N GLU A 75 2.55 11.99 4.31
CA GLU A 75 3.62 12.18 3.33
C GLU A 75 3.21 11.67 1.95
N ASP A 76 2.56 10.51 1.88
CA ASP A 76 2.11 9.89 0.63
C ASP A 76 0.95 10.67 -0.01
N LEU A 77 0.04 11.23 0.79
CA LEU A 77 -1.01 12.14 0.30
C LEU A 77 -0.39 13.36 -0.39
N LEU A 78 0.57 14.03 0.25
CA LEU A 78 1.20 15.23 -0.31
C LEU A 78 1.94 14.93 -1.61
N LYS A 79 2.56 13.75 -1.74
CA LYS A 79 3.24 13.30 -2.97
C LYS A 79 2.26 12.96 -4.09
N SER A 80 1.11 12.36 -3.77
CA SER A 80 0.10 11.90 -4.74
C SER A 80 -0.95 12.95 -5.08
N LEU A 81 -0.88 14.16 -4.51
CA LEU A 81 -1.79 15.27 -4.86
C LEU A 81 -1.98 15.44 -6.39
N PRO A 82 -0.93 15.48 -7.24
CA PRO A 82 -1.10 15.70 -8.68
C PRO A 82 -2.02 14.68 -9.37
N ASP A 83 -2.06 13.45 -8.84
CA ASP A 83 -2.78 12.32 -9.42
C ASP A 83 -4.27 12.35 -9.08
N ILE A 84 -4.68 13.11 -8.05
CA ILE A 84 -6.09 13.25 -7.68
C ILE A 84 -6.81 14.11 -8.72
N PRO A 85 -7.87 13.60 -9.38
CA PRO A 85 -8.45 14.25 -10.54
C PRO A 85 -9.37 15.42 -10.18
N THR A 86 -9.97 15.44 -9.00
CA THR A 86 -10.96 16.47 -8.61
C THR A 86 -10.66 17.13 -7.28
N GLU A 87 -11.02 18.41 -7.15
CA GLU A 87 -10.88 19.16 -5.89
C GLU A 87 -11.72 18.53 -4.77
N ARG A 88 -12.92 18.06 -5.11
CA ARG A 88 -13.82 17.40 -4.15
C ARG A 88 -13.14 16.18 -3.52
N GLU A 89 -12.42 15.39 -4.32
CA GLU A 89 -11.67 14.24 -3.81
C GLU A 89 -10.46 14.68 -2.98
N VAL A 90 -9.71 15.70 -3.40
CA VAL A 90 -8.62 16.26 -2.56
C VAL A 90 -9.16 16.65 -1.18
N ARG A 91 -10.24 17.44 -1.14
CA ARG A 91 -10.88 17.86 0.12
C ARG A 91 -11.33 16.65 0.95
N ALA A 92 -12.00 15.68 0.33
CA ALA A 92 -12.48 14.50 1.02
C ALA A 92 -11.33 13.67 1.62
N THR A 93 -10.27 13.42 0.85
CA THR A 93 -9.11 12.63 1.29
C THR A 93 -8.37 13.33 2.42
N VAL A 94 -8.13 14.64 2.31
CA VAL A 94 -7.49 15.43 3.37
C VAL A 94 -8.35 15.46 4.63
N SER A 95 -9.67 15.69 4.51
CA SER A 95 -10.58 15.70 5.65
C SER A 95 -10.64 14.34 6.36
N ASN A 96 -10.61 13.23 5.61
CA ASN A 96 -10.60 11.88 6.18
C ASN A 96 -9.31 11.62 6.96
N LEU A 97 -8.15 11.95 6.38
CA LEU A 97 -6.86 11.84 7.05
C LEU A 97 -6.81 12.72 8.31
N ASN A 98 -7.27 13.97 8.22
CA ASN A 98 -7.32 14.89 9.35
C ASN A 98 -8.20 14.35 10.48
N ALA A 99 -9.34 13.75 10.17
CA ALA A 99 -10.21 13.16 11.18
C ALA A 99 -9.49 12.05 11.97
N ARG A 100 -8.74 11.19 11.28
CA ARG A 100 -7.92 10.14 11.90
C ARG A 100 -6.76 10.70 12.71
N ILE A 101 -6.07 11.71 12.20
CA ILE A 101 -5.00 12.42 12.94
C ILE A 101 -5.55 13.03 14.23
N VAL A 102 -6.68 13.72 14.16
CA VAL A 102 -7.32 14.32 15.33
C VAL A 102 -7.76 13.25 16.34
N GLU A 103 -8.30 12.13 15.88
CA GLU A 103 -8.67 11.03 16.76
C GLU A 103 -7.45 10.45 17.50
N TRP A 104 -6.36 10.19 16.78
CA TRP A 104 -5.12 9.73 17.39
C TRP A 104 -4.53 10.76 18.36
N LEU A 105 -4.59 12.06 18.04
CA LEU A 105 -4.11 13.12 18.92
C LEU A 105 -4.89 13.22 20.25
N ARG A 106 -6.14 12.75 20.31
CA ARG A 106 -6.91 12.67 21.56
C ARG A 106 -6.36 11.60 22.50
N PHE A 107 -5.94 10.47 21.94
CA PHE A 107 -5.44 9.30 22.69
C PHE A 107 -4.21 8.70 22.01
N PRO A 108 -3.06 9.38 22.06
CA PRO A 108 -1.88 8.98 21.32
C PRO A 108 -1.35 7.63 21.83
N SER A 109 -1.18 6.69 20.91
CA SER A 109 -0.59 5.38 21.16
C SER A 109 0.64 5.15 20.29
N GLY A 110 1.59 4.37 20.82
CA GLY A 110 2.86 4.08 20.16
C GLY A 110 3.89 5.21 20.25
N PRO A 111 4.89 5.21 19.35
CA PRO A 111 5.94 6.23 19.32
C PRO A 111 5.38 7.64 19.12
N GLN A 112 5.96 8.62 19.81
CA GLN A 112 5.59 10.03 19.70
C GLN A 112 6.27 10.64 18.48
N VAL A 113 5.47 10.99 17.48
CA VAL A 113 5.93 11.46 16.17
C VAL A 113 5.26 12.78 15.85
N PRO A 114 5.97 13.79 15.32
CA PRO A 114 5.36 15.07 14.99
C PRO A 114 4.43 14.93 13.78
N ILE A 115 3.13 14.98 14.03
CA ILE A 115 2.04 14.87 13.05
C ILE A 115 0.98 15.90 13.42
N ALA A 116 0.55 16.69 12.43
CA ALA A 116 -0.51 17.68 12.58
C ALA A 116 -1.51 17.54 11.42
N PRO A 117 -2.79 17.88 11.63
CA PRO A 117 -3.75 18.00 10.55
C PRO A 117 -3.27 18.98 9.48
N LEU A 118 -3.58 18.68 8.22
CA LEU A 118 -3.28 19.55 7.08
C LEU A 118 -4.37 20.60 6.91
N GLN A 119 -4.00 21.82 6.56
CA GLN A 119 -4.97 22.85 6.19
C GLN A 119 -5.54 22.53 4.80
N VAL A 120 -6.85 22.29 4.72
CA VAL A 120 -7.52 21.81 3.49
C VAL A 120 -7.33 22.82 2.36
N GLU A 121 -7.52 24.10 2.64
CA GLU A 121 -7.43 25.18 1.66
C GLU A 121 -6.02 25.31 1.06
N GLU A 122 -4.98 25.22 1.89
CA GLU A 122 -3.57 25.26 1.44
C GLU A 122 -3.22 24.08 0.54
N VAL A 123 -3.71 22.89 0.89
CA VAL A 123 -3.50 21.67 0.08
C VAL A 123 -4.22 21.78 -1.26
N VAL A 124 -5.45 22.29 -1.28
CA VAL A 124 -6.21 22.52 -2.51
C VAL A 124 -5.52 23.54 -3.41
N GLU A 125 -4.99 24.62 -2.84
CA GLU A 125 -4.27 25.63 -3.61
C GLU A 125 -2.98 25.06 -4.23
N THR A 126 -2.23 24.28 -3.45
CA THR A 126 -1.06 23.54 -3.94
C THR A 126 -1.41 22.61 -5.10
N TRP A 127 -2.50 21.85 -4.95
CA TRP A 127 -3.01 20.94 -5.98
C TRP A 127 -3.40 21.68 -7.27
N ARG A 128 -4.14 22.79 -7.17
CA ARG A 128 -4.52 23.62 -8.33
C ARG A 128 -3.27 24.18 -9.04
N GLY A 129 -2.28 24.64 -8.27
CA GLY A 129 -1.01 25.14 -8.80
C GLY A 129 -0.26 24.08 -9.60
N GLN A 130 -0.09 22.88 -9.04
CA GLN A 130 0.60 21.76 -9.69
C GLN A 130 -0.11 21.34 -11.00
N ARG A 131 -1.45 21.26 -11.00
CA ARG A 131 -2.21 20.91 -12.21
C ARG A 131 -2.13 21.98 -13.30
N THR A 132 -2.08 23.24 -12.91
CA THR A 132 -1.89 24.34 -13.86
C THR A 132 -0.53 24.25 -14.54
N MET A 133 0.53 23.92 -13.79
CA MET A 133 1.86 23.66 -14.34
C MET A 133 1.89 22.45 -15.26
N VAL A 134 1.27 21.32 -14.86
CA VAL A 134 1.18 20.12 -15.71
C VAL A 134 0.42 20.41 -17.01
N ARG A 135 -0.68 21.18 -16.94
CA ARG A 135 -1.44 21.60 -18.13
C ARG A 135 -0.63 22.52 -19.04
N ALA A 136 0.10 23.48 -18.47
CA ALA A 136 0.97 24.38 -19.22
C ALA A 136 2.14 23.64 -19.89
N ASN A 137 2.74 22.65 -19.22
CA ASN A 137 3.78 21.80 -19.80
C ASN A 137 3.25 20.79 -20.84
N ARG A 138 1.96 20.44 -20.76
CA ARG A 138 1.25 19.62 -21.76
C ARG A 138 0.69 20.43 -22.93
N THR A 139 0.97 21.73 -23.01
CA THR A 139 0.54 22.54 -24.16
C THR A 139 1.10 21.90 -25.43
N PRO A 140 0.27 21.61 -26.45
CA PRO A 140 0.69 20.81 -27.59
C PRO A 140 1.76 21.54 -28.40
N VAL A 141 2.87 20.85 -28.66
CA VAL A 141 3.56 21.00 -29.94
C VAL A 141 2.54 20.54 -31.00
N GLU A 142 2.41 21.28 -32.11
CA GLU A 142 1.51 20.97 -33.24
C GLU A 142 0.02 21.33 -33.11
N ALA A 143 -0.26 22.63 -33.07
CA ALA A 143 -1.29 23.18 -33.97
C ALA A 143 -0.58 23.86 -35.16
N GLU A 144 0.27 23.12 -35.87
CA GLU A 144 0.71 23.53 -37.21
C GLU A 144 -0.50 23.42 -38.15
N THR A 145 -0.96 24.60 -38.57
CA THR A 145 -1.61 24.97 -39.84
C THR A 145 -2.30 23.85 -40.63
N PRO A 146 -3.63 23.93 -40.91
CA PRO A 146 -4.27 22.98 -41.82
C PRO A 146 -3.68 23.11 -43.24
N PRO A 147 -3.27 22.03 -43.92
CA PRO A 147 -3.00 22.10 -45.35
C PRO A 147 -4.32 22.39 -46.07
N GLN A 148 -4.24 23.37 -46.97
CA GLN A 148 -5.31 23.94 -47.76
C GLN A 148 -6.22 22.87 -48.38
N ALA A 149 -7.53 23.17 -48.37
CA ALA A 149 -8.56 22.37 -49.00
C ALA A 149 -8.24 22.09 -50.48
N GLY A 150 -7.85 20.84 -50.76
CA GLY A 150 -7.83 20.31 -52.12
C GLY A 150 -9.26 20.29 -52.66
N THR A 151 -9.50 21.00 -53.76
CA THR A 151 -10.75 20.99 -54.49
C THR A 151 -10.96 19.63 -55.16
N HIS A 152 -11.49 18.66 -54.41
CA HIS A 152 -11.96 17.42 -55.01
C HIS A 152 -13.23 17.72 -55.83
N ARG A 153 -13.07 17.75 -57.15
CA ARG A 153 -14.18 17.78 -58.11
C ARG A 153 -15.09 16.57 -57.84
N PRO A 154 -16.41 16.76 -57.68
CA PRO A 154 -17.32 15.65 -57.43
C PRO A 154 -17.49 14.80 -58.69
N TRP A 155 -17.45 13.48 -58.48
CA TRP A 155 -17.49 12.41 -59.48
C TRP A 155 -18.73 12.36 -60.38
N TRP A 156 -19.79 13.10 -60.04
CA TRP A 156 -21.05 13.15 -60.79
C TRP A 156 -20.97 13.97 -62.09
N ARG A 157 -19.92 14.77 -62.30
CA ARG A 157 -19.72 15.57 -63.53
C ARG A 157 -19.13 14.78 -64.72
N ARG A 158 -19.14 13.44 -64.66
CA ARG A 158 -18.66 12.55 -65.74
C ARG A 158 -19.74 11.63 -66.34
N LEU A 159 -21.02 11.79 -65.98
CA LEU A 159 -22.11 10.96 -66.53
C LEU A 159 -23.06 11.70 -67.49
N PHE A 160 -22.77 12.96 -67.83
CA PHE A 160 -23.53 13.71 -68.85
C PHE A 160 -22.57 14.57 -69.71
N SER A 161 -21.83 13.92 -70.61
CA SER A 161 -21.43 14.44 -71.92
C SER A 161 -20.80 13.35 -72.77
#